data_AF-A0A419H494-F1
#
_entry.id   AF-A0A419H494-F1
#
_cell.length_a   1.000
_cell.length_b   1.000
_cell.length_c   1.000
_cell.angle_alpha   90.00
_cell.angle_beta   90.00
_cell.angle_gamma   90.00
#
_symmetry.space_group_name_H-M   'P 1'
#
loop_
_entity.id
_entity.type
_entity.pdbx_description
1 polymer ?
#
loop_
_entity_poly.entity_id
_entity_poly.type
_entity_poly.pdbx_seq_one_letter_code
_entity_poly.pdbx_strand_id
1 'polypeptide(L)' 'MNSNFPLNNFCLDAIRKMNEYGAMRVPFLFIVDFEMNKPIVLSTDEISGNNIRFAIGEKEVEPIQKKIHFKT' A
#
# COMPACT_ATOMS: atom_id res chain seq x y z
N MET A 1 1.00 -23.84 17.12
CA MET A 1 1.36 -22.62 16.38
C MET A 1 0.75 -21.46 17.12
N ASN A 2 1.56 -20.71 17.87
CA ASN A 2 1.07 -19.58 18.67
C ASN A 2 0.99 -18.33 17.77
N SER A 3 -0.17 -18.13 17.13
CA SER A 3 -0.46 -16.92 16.37
C SER A 3 -0.91 -15.81 17.32
N ASN A 4 0.03 -15.31 18.13
CA ASN A 4 -0.17 -14.11 18.97
C ASN A 4 0.60 -12.92 18.38
N PHE A 5 0.42 -12.65 17.08
CA PHE A 5 0.66 -11.30 16.58
C PHE A 5 -0.62 -10.51 16.86
N PRO A 6 -0.66 -9.63 17.88
CA PRO A 6 -1.79 -8.73 18.02
C PRO A 6 -1.83 -7.84 16.78
N LEU A 7 -2.78 -8.11 15.89
CA LEU A 7 -3.09 -7.22 14.78
C LEU A 7 -3.47 -5.87 15.40
N ASN A 8 -2.58 -4.89 15.25
CA ASN A 8 -2.88 -3.53 15.68
C ASN A 8 -4.02 -2.96 14.81
N ASN A 9 -4.64 -1.88 15.29
CA ASN A 9 -5.77 -1.26 14.57
C ASN A 9 -5.40 -0.84 13.14
N PHE A 10 -4.15 -0.42 12.90
CA PHE A 10 -3.70 -0.03 11.56
C PHE A 10 -3.74 -1.20 10.56
N CYS A 11 -3.33 -2.40 10.98
CA CYS A 11 -3.42 -3.60 10.15
C CYS A 11 -4.87 -3.98 9.85
N LEU A 12 -5.76 -3.90 10.83
CA LEU A 12 -7.18 -4.19 10.63
C LEU A 12 -7.82 -3.20 9.65
N ASP A 13 -7.48 -1.92 9.77
CA ASP A 13 -7.96 -0.88 8.84
C ASP A 13 -7.41 -1.09 7.42
N ALA A 14 -6.15 -1.46 7.29
CA ALA A 14 -5.55 -1.79 5.99
C ALA A 14 -6.23 -3.01 5.36
N ILE A 15 -6.43 -4.09 6.12
CA ILE A 15 -7.13 -5.29 5.64
C ILE A 15 -8.56 -4.94 5.19
N ARG A 16 -9.28 -4.14 5.98
CA ARG A 16 -10.62 -3.68 5.63
C ARG A 16 -10.61 -2.91 4.30
N LYS A 17 -9.72 -1.93 4.13
CA LYS A 17 -9.60 -1.18 2.87
C LYS A 17 -9.29 -2.08 1.68
N MET A 18 -8.35 -3.02 1.84
CA MET A 18 -7.99 -3.97 0.77
C MET A 18 -9.19 -4.84 0.37
N ASN A 19 -9.97 -5.31 1.34
CA ASN A 19 -11.17 -6.09 1.08
C ASN A 19 -12.26 -5.25 0.38
N GLU A 20 -12.46 -4.00 0.80
CA GLU A 20 -13.40 -3.06 0.16
C GLU A 20 -13.01 -2.82 -1.31
N TYR A 21 -11.74 -2.50 -1.58
CA TYR A 21 -11.25 -2.30 -2.94
C TYR A 21 -11.34 -3.58 -3.80
N GLY A 22 -11.00 -4.73 -3.21
CA GLY A 22 -11.14 -6.03 -3.88
C GLY A 22 -12.59 -6.36 -4.25
N ALA A 23 -13.54 -6.09 -3.35
CA ALA A 23 -14.97 -6.29 -3.60
C ALA A 23 -15.49 -5.41 -4.75
N MET A 24 -14.96 -4.19 -4.86
CA MET A 24 -15.29 -3.25 -5.95
C MET A 24 -14.50 -3.50 -7.24
N ARG A 25 -13.59 -4.49 -7.26
CA ARG A 25 -12.65 -4.76 -8.38
C ARG A 25 -11.78 -3.54 -8.74
N VAL A 26 -11.44 -2.74 -7.73
CA VAL A 26 -10.56 -1.58 -7.87
C VAL A 26 -9.12 -2.02 -7.66
N PRO A 27 -8.20 -1.80 -8.61
CA PRO A 27 -6.77 -2.01 -8.36
C PRO A 27 -6.27 -1.03 -7.31
N PHE A 28 -5.40 -1.52 -6.41
CA PHE A 28 -4.84 -0.72 -5.32
C PHE A 28 -3.37 -1.08 -5.05
N LEU A 29 -2.65 -0.13 -4.48
CA LEU A 29 -1.29 -0.30 -3.96
C LEU A 29 -1.36 -0.51 -2.45
N PHE A 30 -0.65 -1.54 -1.98
CA PHE A 30 -0.45 -1.80 -0.56
C PHE A 30 1.05 -1.81 -0.25
N ILE A 31 1.44 -1.05 0.78
CA ILE A 31 2.82 -0.99 1.29
C ILE A 31 2.77 -1.29 2.79
N VAL A 32 3.68 -2.14 3.23
CA VAL A 32 3.77 -2.63 4.61
C VAL A 32 5.24 -2.71 4.99
N ASP A 33 5.56 -2.21 6.18
CA ASP A 33 6.87 -2.40 6.80
C ASP A 33 6.97 -3.80 7.45
N PHE A 34 8.19 -4.27 7.70
CA PHE A 34 8.42 -5.60 8.28
C PHE A 34 7.70 -5.82 9.63
N GLU A 35 7.55 -4.76 10.42
CA GLU A 35 6.89 -4.79 11.74
C GLU A 35 5.37 -4.56 11.65
N MET A 36 4.84 -4.29 10.46
CA MET A 36 3.44 -3.97 10.16
C MET A 36 2.88 -2.80 11.00
N ASN A 37 3.70 -1.82 11.34
CA ASN A 37 3.27 -0.70 12.18
C ASN A 37 2.52 0.39 11.40
N LYS A 38 2.87 0.60 10.13
CA LYS A 38 2.28 1.66 9.29
C LYS A 38 1.89 1.15 7.91
N PRO A 39 0.93 0.21 7.81
CA PRO A 39 0.43 -0.21 6.52
C PRO A 39 -0.26 0.95 5.79
N ILE A 40 0.00 1.06 4.49
CA ILE A 40 -0.59 2.08 3.59
C ILE A 40 -1.35 1.33 2.49
N VAL A 41 -2.60 1.72 2.25
CA VAL A 41 -3.45 1.21 1.18
C VAL A 41 -4.01 2.40 0.39
N LEU A 42 -3.70 2.46 -0.90
CA LEU A 42 -4.11 3.54 -1.81
C LEU A 42 -4.78 2.95 -3.06
N SER A 43 -5.94 3.48 -3.44
CA SER A 43 -6.60 3.20 -4.72
C SER A 43 -5.82 3.78 -5.89
N THR A 44 -6.11 3.32 -7.11
CA THR A 44 -5.47 3.83 -8.33
C THR A 44 -5.62 5.35 -8.50
N ASP A 45 -6.78 5.91 -8.12
CA ASP A 45 -7.03 7.35 -8.20
C ASP A 45 -6.16 8.13 -7.20
N GLU A 46 -6.03 7.61 -5.97
CA GLU A 46 -5.16 8.20 -4.93
C GLU A 46 -3.67 8.14 -5.33
N ILE A 47 -3.25 7.12 -6.07
CA ILE A 47 -1.88 7.00 -6.62
C ILE A 47 -1.65 8.04 -7.71
N SER A 48 -2.63 8.28 -8.58
CA SER A 48 -2.47 9.25 -9.67
C SER A 48 -2.37 10.70 -9.19
N GLY A 49 -3.05 11.02 -8.09
CA GLY A 49 -3.02 12.36 -7.47
C GLY A 49 -1.84 12.61 -6.53
N ASN A 50 -1.27 11.55 -5.95
CA ASN A 50 -0.14 11.65 -5.03
C ASN A 50 1.13 11.18 -5.74
N ASN A 51 2.12 12.05 -5.92
CA ASN A 51 3.45 11.62 -6.39
C ASN A 51 4.08 10.67 -5.36
N ILE A 52 3.87 9.37 -5.51
CA ILE A 52 4.44 8.35 -4.62
C ILE A 52 5.94 8.28 -4.90
N ARG A 53 6.73 8.65 -3.89
CA ARG A 53 8.20 8.59 -3.89
C ARG A 53 8.65 7.56 -2.87
N PHE A 54 9.71 6.84 -3.19
CA PHE A 54 10.39 5.97 -2.24
C PHE A 54 11.87 6.37 -2.20
N ALA A 55 12.50 6.25 -1.03
CA ALA A 55 13.92 6.46 -0.83
C ALA A 55 14.50 5.28 -0.07
N ILE A 56 15.66 4.79 -0.49
CA ILE A 56 16.42 3.76 0.22
C ILE A 56 17.68 4.45 0.75
N GLY A 57 17.66 4.83 2.04
CA GLY A 57 18.66 5.72 2.63
C GLY A 57 18.43 7.21 2.30
N GLU A 58 19.44 8.07 2.50
CA GLU A 58 19.37 9.52 2.24
C GLU A 58 19.51 9.91 0.76
N LYS A 59 19.71 8.93 -0.13
CA LYS A 59 19.82 9.22 -1.56
C LYS A 59 18.43 9.48 -2.12
N GLU A 60 18.14 10.74 -2.42
CA GLU A 60 16.99 11.07 -3.27
C GLU A 60 17.07 10.24 -4.55
N VAL A 61 16.02 9.48 -4.80
CA VAL A 61 15.88 8.69 -6.02
C VAL A 61 14.98 9.49 -6.95
N GLU A 62 15.50 9.80 -8.13
CA GLU A 62 14.73 10.41 -9.22
C GLU A 62 13.41 9.65 -9.42
N PRO A 63 12.27 10.34 -9.58
CA PRO A 63 10.98 9.70 -9.76
C PRO A 63 11.03 8.70 -10.91
N ILE A 64 10.72 7.43 -10.64
CA ILE A 64 10.58 6.43 -11.70
C ILE A 64 9.32 6.78 -12.49
N GLN A 65 9.47 7.43 -13.64
CA GLN A 65 8.39 7.68 -14.59
C GLN A 65 8.00 6.41 -15.37
N LYS A 66 7.74 5.30 -14.67
CA LYS A 66 7.18 4.10 -15.31
C LYS A 66 5.67 4.13 -15.13
N LYS A 67 4.96 4.29 -16.24
CA LYS A 67 3.50 4.07 -16.27
C LYS A 67 3.23 2.59 -16.01
N ILE A 68 2.80 2.26 -14.79
CA ILE A 68 2.31 0.94 -14.44
C ILE A 68 0.93 0.78 -15.08
N HIS A 69 0.83 -0.09 -16.09
CA HIS A 69 -0.44 -0.43 -16.71
C HIS A 69 -0.98 -1.71 -16.07
N PHE A 70 -2.09 -1.60 -15.36
CA PHE A 70 -2.86 -2.77 -14.92
C PHE A 70 -3.63 -3.31 -16.12
N LYS A 71 -3.41 -4.57 -16.49
CA LYS A 71 -4.22 -5.24 -17.52
C LYS A 71 -5.52 -5.71 -16.89
N THR A 72 -6.65 -5.27 -17.44
CA THR A 72 -8.00 -5.79 -17.19
C THR A 72 -8.24 -7.08 -17.95
#